data_AF-A0A9D8GQD2-F1
#
_entry.id   AF-A0A9D8GQD2-F1
#
_cell.length_a   1.000
_cell.length_b   1.000
_cell.length_c   1.000
_cell.angle_alpha   90.00
_cell.angle_beta   90.00
_cell.angle_gamma   90.00
#
_symmetry.space_group_name_H-M   'P 1'
#
loop_
_entity.id
_entity.type
_entity.pdbx_description
1 polymer ?
#
loop_
_entity_poly.entity_id
_entity_poly.type
_entity_poly.pdbx_seq_one_letter_code
_entity_poly.pdbx_strand_id
1 'polypeptide(L)'
;MNDQPGSTTKLPDPVEFSRTMAKIAQQSQRIVTEFLSRQSGNTGVGMADPLNVGAAFMEMTAKMMTDPAKLLQAQMSLWQDYMTLWQSATLRFLGQESDPVIESQQGDRRFKDSAWEENYVFDFIKQSYLLSARWIQSTVNAVDGLDAKTAKKVDFYTRQFVDAMAPSNFVMTNPEVLKATLDSGGDNLIKGLENVLKDLERGKGKLHIKMTDYDAFKVGENIATTPGKVVYQNDLLQLIQYTPTTEDVYKRPLLIVPPWINKFYILDLRDKNSFIKWAVAQGISVFVISWVNPDERLAQKSFEDYMVEGILAALDAVEKATGEKDCNVIGYCLGGTLLASTLAYMTVKKDERVVSSTFFTTMTDFAEAGELSVFIDEEQLAALEDRMNKQGYLDGTAMATTFNMLRANDLIWSFVVNNYLLGKEPFPFDLLYWNSDSTRMPAAMHSFYLRKMYQENKLVQPGGINLKGVPIDLRKIKTPTFILSTREDHIAPWKSTYAATQIYRGPVNFCLSGSGHIAGVVNPPASGKYGYWTNDKNPPTPDQWLESAKHHEGSWWPEWAKWLDQYGNGKVKARVPGSGKLKVIEDAPGSYVKVKIS
;
A
#
# COMPACT_ATOMS: atom_id res chain seq x y z
N MET A 1 -46.94 -25.24 11.50
CA MET A 1 -47.22 -24.05 10.65
C MET A 1 -46.49 -22.88 11.25
N ASN A 2 -45.30 -22.59 10.71
CA ASN A 2 -44.61 -21.31 10.86
C ASN A 2 -43.74 -21.20 9.62
N ASP A 3 -44.33 -20.60 8.58
CA ASP A 3 -43.67 -20.28 7.33
C ASP A 3 -42.60 -19.21 7.59
N GLN A 4 -41.34 -19.58 7.46
CA GLN A 4 -40.29 -18.60 7.15
C GLN A 4 -40.31 -18.39 5.63
N PRO A 5 -40.53 -17.16 5.13
CA PRO A 5 -40.38 -16.90 3.71
C PRO A 5 -38.89 -16.95 3.38
N GLY A 6 -38.43 -18.05 2.80
CA GLY A 6 -37.14 -18.09 2.12
C GLY A 6 -37.15 -17.01 1.04
N SER A 7 -36.34 -15.96 1.19
CA SER A 7 -36.17 -14.94 0.17
C SER A 7 -35.37 -15.54 -0.98
N THR A 8 -36.04 -16.32 -1.81
CA THR A 8 -35.53 -16.66 -3.14
C THR A 8 -35.48 -15.35 -3.91
N THR A 9 -34.28 -14.80 -4.07
CA THR A 9 -34.03 -13.65 -4.95
C THR A 9 -34.45 -14.06 -6.36
N LYS A 10 -35.70 -13.76 -6.73
CA LYS A 10 -36.25 -14.03 -8.06
C LYS A 10 -35.49 -13.19 -9.08
N LEU A 11 -35.19 -13.79 -10.23
CA LEU A 11 -34.62 -13.07 -11.36
C LEU A 11 -35.54 -11.88 -11.73
N PRO A 12 -34.98 -10.74 -12.17
CA PRO A 12 -35.73 -9.57 -12.62
C PRO A 12 -36.85 -9.93 -13.62
N ASP A 13 -38.02 -9.28 -13.53
CA ASP A 13 -38.98 -9.32 -14.64
C ASP A 13 -38.32 -8.71 -15.89
N PRO A 14 -38.15 -9.46 -17.00
CA PRO A 14 -37.51 -8.97 -18.21
C PRO A 14 -38.14 -7.70 -18.80
N VAL A 15 -39.45 -7.50 -18.63
CA VAL A 15 -40.18 -6.34 -19.15
C VAL A 15 -39.90 -5.10 -18.30
N GLU A 16 -39.93 -5.25 -16.98
CA GLU A 16 -39.61 -4.17 -16.03
C GLU A 16 -38.15 -3.73 -16.19
N PHE A 17 -37.24 -4.71 -16.29
CA PHE A 17 -35.83 -4.45 -16.52
C PHE A 17 -35.57 -3.71 -17.84
N SER A 18 -36.22 -4.13 -18.93
CA SER A 18 -36.10 -3.46 -20.24
C SER A 18 -36.56 -1.99 -20.20
N ARG A 19 -37.65 -1.68 -19.49
CA ARG A 19 -38.14 -0.31 -19.30
C ARG A 19 -37.15 0.53 -18.49
N THR A 20 -36.60 -0.03 -17.40
CA THR A 20 -35.59 0.63 -16.58
C THR A 20 -34.33 0.94 -17.39
N MET A 21 -33.85 0.01 -18.21
CA MET A 21 -32.69 0.23 -19.10
C MET A 21 -32.95 1.30 -20.17
N ALA A 22 -34.15 1.36 -20.74
CA ALA A 22 -34.52 2.42 -21.69
C ALA A 22 -34.52 3.81 -21.04
N LYS A 23 -35.04 3.92 -19.80
CA LYS A 23 -34.98 5.15 -19.00
C LYS A 23 -33.53 5.57 -18.71
N ILE A 24 -32.69 4.61 -18.31
CA ILE A 24 -31.26 4.84 -18.07
C ILE A 24 -30.57 5.37 -19.32
N ALA A 25 -30.83 4.76 -20.49
CA ALA A 25 -30.22 5.17 -21.75
C ALA A 25 -30.57 6.63 -22.11
N GLN A 26 -31.84 7.01 -21.95
CA GLN A 26 -32.32 8.37 -22.24
C GLN A 26 -31.67 9.41 -21.30
N GLN A 27 -31.60 9.13 -20.00
CA GLN A 27 -30.99 10.03 -19.02
C GLN A 27 -29.47 10.12 -19.22
N SER A 28 -28.80 8.97 -19.44
CA SER A 28 -27.36 8.91 -19.72
C SER A 28 -26.97 9.73 -20.96
N GLN A 29 -27.75 9.63 -22.04
CA GLN A 29 -27.49 10.41 -23.26
C GLN A 29 -27.49 11.92 -22.99
N ARG A 30 -28.41 12.40 -22.16
CA ARG A 30 -28.47 13.82 -21.78
C ARG A 30 -27.23 14.24 -20.99
N ILE A 31 -26.84 13.47 -19.98
CA ILE A 31 -25.71 13.78 -19.11
C ILE A 31 -24.39 13.78 -19.91
N VAL A 32 -24.18 12.78 -20.77
CA VAL A 32 -22.98 12.71 -21.63
C VAL A 32 -22.94 13.88 -22.62
N THR A 33 -24.08 14.24 -23.23
CA THR A 33 -24.14 15.38 -24.15
C THR A 33 -23.81 16.69 -23.45
N GLU A 34 -24.31 16.90 -22.23
CA GLU A 34 -24.00 18.07 -21.40
C GLU A 34 -22.51 18.12 -21.04
N PHE A 35 -21.92 17.00 -20.63
CA PHE A 35 -20.49 16.88 -20.36
C PHE A 35 -19.63 17.21 -21.61
N LEU A 36 -19.94 16.60 -22.76
CA LEU A 36 -19.19 16.84 -24.01
C LEU A 36 -19.27 18.31 -24.46
N SER A 37 -20.43 18.96 -24.26
CA SER A 37 -20.59 20.39 -24.57
C SER A 37 -19.69 21.31 -23.73
N ARG A 38 -19.29 20.86 -22.53
CA ARG A 38 -18.38 21.60 -21.63
C ARG A 38 -16.90 21.33 -21.92
N GLN A 39 -16.58 20.30 -22.70
CA GLN A 39 -15.23 19.76 -22.81
C GLN A 39 -14.55 19.99 -24.17
N SER A 40 -15.09 20.84 -25.04
CA SER A 40 -14.54 21.11 -26.38
C SER A 40 -13.14 21.75 -26.30
N GLY A 41 -12.09 20.93 -26.21
CA GLY A 41 -10.72 21.41 -26.17
C GLY A 41 -9.56 20.42 -26.01
N ASN A 42 -9.74 19.12 -25.70
CA ASN A 42 -8.57 18.24 -25.62
C ASN A 42 -8.89 16.72 -25.65
N THR A 43 -8.57 16.03 -26.73
CA THR A 43 -8.50 14.56 -26.74
C THR A 43 -7.40 14.07 -27.68
N GLY A 44 -6.28 13.64 -27.10
CA GLY A 44 -5.28 12.79 -27.75
C GLY A 44 -4.98 11.62 -26.84
N VAL A 45 -5.38 10.40 -27.23
CA VAL A 45 -5.02 9.16 -26.54
C VAL A 45 -4.09 8.38 -27.46
N GLY A 46 -2.79 8.41 -27.17
CA GLY A 46 -1.80 7.53 -27.80
C GLY A 46 -1.67 6.25 -26.98
N MET A 47 -1.87 5.09 -27.62
CA MET A 47 -1.47 3.79 -27.09
C MET A 47 -0.04 3.48 -27.56
N ALA A 48 0.93 3.68 -26.68
CA ALA A 48 2.17 2.92 -26.69
C ALA A 48 2.09 1.94 -25.52
N ASP A 49 2.64 0.72 -25.64
CA ASP A 49 2.83 -0.23 -24.53
C ASP A 49 4.12 0.12 -23.78
N PRO A 50 4.08 1.01 -22.78
CA PRO A 50 5.29 1.52 -22.13
C PRO A 50 5.77 0.53 -21.06
N LEU A 51 4.98 -0.52 -20.79
CA LEU A 51 5.20 -1.49 -19.72
C LEU A 51 5.76 -2.80 -20.27
N ASN A 52 6.02 -2.89 -21.57
CA ASN A 52 6.57 -4.08 -22.24
C ASN A 52 5.81 -5.36 -21.87
N VAL A 53 4.48 -5.25 -21.77
CA VAL A 53 3.59 -6.36 -21.39
C VAL A 53 3.40 -7.27 -22.59
N GLY A 54 3.25 -6.71 -23.79
CA GLY A 54 3.10 -7.44 -25.03
C GLY A 54 4.24 -8.43 -25.29
N ALA A 55 5.50 -8.04 -25.07
CA ALA A 55 6.63 -8.95 -25.28
C ALA A 55 6.64 -10.14 -24.30
N ALA A 56 6.32 -9.90 -23.01
CA ALA A 56 6.24 -10.97 -22.01
C ALA A 56 5.14 -12.00 -22.35
N PHE A 57 3.98 -11.54 -22.81
CA PHE A 57 2.91 -12.43 -23.29
C PHE A 57 3.27 -13.15 -24.59
N MET A 58 4.00 -12.51 -25.50
CA MET A 58 4.49 -13.15 -26.73
C MET A 58 5.52 -14.24 -26.43
N GLU A 59 6.44 -14.00 -25.48
CA GLU A 59 7.41 -15.00 -25.03
C GLU A 59 6.74 -16.19 -24.34
N MET A 60 5.79 -15.92 -23.43
CA MET A 60 4.95 -16.95 -22.83
C MET A 60 4.25 -17.79 -23.91
N THR A 61 3.61 -17.13 -24.88
CA THR A 61 2.89 -17.82 -25.97
C THR A 61 3.85 -18.67 -26.81
N ALA A 62 5.03 -18.16 -27.14
CA ALA A 62 6.05 -18.91 -27.86
C ALA A 62 6.49 -20.17 -27.09
N LYS A 63 6.71 -20.06 -25.78
CA LYS A 63 7.08 -21.19 -24.90
C LYS A 63 5.94 -22.19 -24.74
N MET A 64 4.70 -21.74 -24.57
CA MET A 64 3.52 -22.60 -24.53
C MET A 64 3.37 -23.45 -25.80
N MET A 65 3.69 -22.87 -26.97
CA MET A 65 3.65 -23.60 -28.25
C MET A 65 4.75 -24.66 -28.39
N THR A 66 5.78 -24.66 -27.52
CA THR A 66 6.82 -25.70 -27.50
C THR A 66 6.38 -26.97 -26.78
N ASP A 67 5.35 -26.90 -25.94
CA ASP A 67 4.74 -28.07 -25.27
C ASP A 67 3.21 -28.09 -25.47
N PRO A 68 2.75 -28.41 -26.69
CA PRO A 68 1.33 -28.47 -27.00
C PRO A 68 0.59 -29.59 -26.23
N ALA A 69 1.31 -30.59 -25.71
CA ALA A 69 0.70 -31.67 -24.93
C ALA A 69 0.20 -31.15 -23.57
N LYS A 70 0.98 -30.29 -22.89
CA LYS A 70 0.53 -29.63 -21.65
C LYS A 70 -0.70 -28.74 -21.86
N LEU A 71 -0.74 -27.98 -22.97
CA LEU A 71 -1.91 -27.18 -23.33
C LEU A 71 -3.17 -28.04 -23.53
N LEU A 72 -3.04 -29.14 -24.27
CA LEU A 72 -4.13 -30.10 -24.48
C LEU A 72 -4.59 -30.73 -23.16
N GLN A 73 -3.65 -31.09 -22.27
CA GLN A 73 -3.97 -31.63 -20.95
C GLN A 73 -4.70 -30.60 -20.08
N ALA A 74 -4.24 -29.35 -20.06
CA ALA A 74 -4.92 -28.27 -19.35
C ALA A 74 -6.33 -28.04 -19.90
N GLN A 75 -6.51 -28.07 -21.23
CA GLN A 75 -7.82 -27.95 -21.87
C GLN A 75 -8.75 -29.11 -21.51
N MET A 76 -8.24 -30.35 -21.48
CA MET A 76 -9.02 -31.51 -21.05
C MET A 76 -9.44 -31.41 -19.58
N SER A 77 -8.56 -30.95 -18.69
CA SER A 77 -8.88 -30.71 -17.28
C SER A 77 -10.00 -29.69 -17.13
N LEU A 78 -9.92 -28.56 -17.85
CA LEU A 78 -10.97 -27.55 -17.84
C LEU A 78 -12.31 -28.12 -18.32
N TRP A 79 -12.29 -28.94 -19.37
CA TRP A 79 -13.50 -29.56 -19.90
C TRP A 79 -14.14 -30.52 -18.89
N GLN A 80 -13.34 -31.30 -18.17
CA GLN A 80 -13.82 -32.17 -17.08
C GLN A 80 -14.41 -31.37 -15.92
N ASP A 81 -13.75 -30.29 -15.51
CA ASP A 81 -14.24 -29.38 -14.48
C ASP A 81 -15.60 -28.77 -14.88
N TYR A 82 -15.72 -28.30 -16.13
CA TYR A 82 -16.98 -27.74 -16.65
C TYR A 82 -18.08 -28.80 -16.75
N MET A 83 -17.77 -30.03 -17.18
CA MET A 83 -18.75 -31.13 -17.18
C MET A 83 -19.28 -31.41 -15.77
N THR A 84 -18.41 -31.38 -14.76
CA THR A 84 -18.79 -31.52 -13.35
C THR A 84 -19.67 -30.35 -12.90
N LEU A 85 -19.33 -29.12 -13.29
CA LEU A 85 -20.15 -27.93 -13.02
C LEU A 85 -21.53 -28.03 -13.67
N TRP A 86 -21.63 -28.47 -14.92
CA TRP A 86 -22.91 -28.69 -15.60
C TRP A 86 -23.79 -29.73 -14.88
N GLN A 87 -23.19 -30.82 -14.42
CA GLN A 87 -23.89 -31.84 -13.64
C GLN A 87 -24.40 -31.26 -12.32
N SER A 88 -23.52 -30.60 -11.54
CA SER A 88 -23.87 -29.94 -10.28
C SER A 88 -24.99 -28.91 -10.47
N ALA A 89 -24.87 -28.03 -11.47
CA ALA A 89 -25.86 -27.01 -11.77
C ALA A 89 -27.23 -27.61 -12.18
N THR A 90 -27.22 -28.73 -12.91
CA THR A 90 -28.45 -29.46 -13.26
C THR A 90 -29.13 -30.03 -12.02
N LEU A 91 -28.36 -30.63 -11.10
CA LEU A 91 -28.90 -31.15 -9.82
C LEU A 91 -29.50 -30.03 -8.97
N ARG A 92 -28.80 -28.89 -8.86
CA ARG A 92 -29.29 -27.70 -8.15
C ARG A 92 -30.54 -27.12 -8.79
N PHE A 93 -30.61 -27.06 -10.12
CA PHE A 93 -31.80 -26.62 -10.86
C PHE A 93 -33.01 -27.53 -10.59
N LEU A 94 -32.80 -28.83 -10.43
CA LEU A 94 -33.83 -29.81 -10.05
C LEU A 94 -34.18 -29.79 -8.55
N GLY A 95 -33.61 -28.86 -7.78
CA GLY A 95 -33.89 -28.68 -6.35
C GLY A 95 -33.13 -29.64 -5.43
N GLN A 96 -32.07 -30.29 -5.91
CA GLN A 96 -31.19 -31.12 -5.09
C GLN A 96 -30.01 -30.32 -4.54
N GLU A 97 -29.54 -30.67 -3.35
CA GLU A 97 -28.29 -30.14 -2.80
C GLU A 97 -27.10 -30.75 -3.55
N SER A 98 -26.12 -29.92 -3.86
CA SER A 98 -24.84 -30.32 -4.45
C SER A 98 -23.75 -29.47 -3.83
N ASP A 99 -22.64 -30.09 -3.48
CA ASP A 99 -21.44 -29.38 -3.06
C ASP A 99 -20.89 -28.53 -4.22
N PRO A 100 -20.28 -27.36 -3.93
CA PRO A 100 -19.63 -26.55 -4.95
C PRO A 100 -18.43 -27.29 -5.55
N VAL A 101 -18.25 -27.17 -6.87
CA VAL A 101 -17.12 -27.75 -7.61
C VAL A 101 -15.82 -26.99 -7.30
N ILE A 102 -15.94 -25.70 -6.95
CA ILE A 102 -14.83 -24.86 -6.50
C ILE A 102 -15.33 -23.81 -5.51
N GLU A 103 -14.52 -23.56 -4.48
CA GLU A 103 -14.78 -22.50 -3.51
C GLU A 103 -13.97 -21.25 -3.82
N SER A 104 -14.52 -20.07 -3.49
CA SER A 104 -13.75 -18.82 -3.52
C SER A 104 -12.68 -18.83 -2.44
N GLN A 105 -11.60 -18.08 -2.64
CA GLN A 105 -10.59 -17.91 -1.60
C GLN A 105 -11.22 -17.33 -0.32
N GLN A 106 -10.72 -17.79 0.84
CA GLN A 106 -11.20 -17.33 2.13
C GLN A 106 -11.03 -15.80 2.24
N GLY A 107 -12.15 -15.10 2.44
CA GLY A 107 -12.16 -13.63 2.55
C GLY A 107 -12.37 -12.86 1.24
N ASP A 108 -12.63 -13.51 0.10
CA ASP A 108 -12.96 -12.81 -1.15
C ASP A 108 -14.30 -12.05 -1.05
N ARG A 109 -14.20 -10.73 -0.91
CA ARG A 109 -15.35 -9.85 -0.68
C ARG A 109 -16.24 -9.67 -1.91
N ARG A 110 -15.79 -10.06 -3.10
CA ARG A 110 -16.55 -9.95 -4.36
C ARG A 110 -17.82 -10.81 -4.33
N PHE A 111 -17.76 -11.95 -3.64
CA PHE A 111 -18.82 -12.94 -3.57
C PHE A 111 -19.58 -12.95 -2.24
N LYS A 112 -19.55 -11.85 -1.48
CA LYS A 112 -20.16 -11.73 -0.14
C LYS A 112 -21.69 -11.85 -0.09
N ASP A 113 -22.38 -11.58 -1.21
CA ASP A 113 -23.85 -11.56 -1.27
C ASP A 113 -24.37 -13.00 -1.31
N SER A 114 -25.37 -13.33 -0.48
CA SER A 114 -25.88 -14.71 -0.36
C SER A 114 -26.42 -15.25 -1.69
N ALA A 115 -26.86 -14.38 -2.61
CA ALA A 115 -27.33 -14.79 -3.92
C ALA A 115 -26.25 -15.53 -4.74
N TRP A 116 -24.97 -15.29 -4.47
CA TRP A 116 -23.87 -16.03 -5.11
C TRP A 116 -23.82 -17.50 -4.72
N GLU A 117 -24.44 -17.90 -3.61
CA GLU A 117 -24.52 -19.28 -3.15
C GLU A 117 -25.93 -19.84 -3.29
N GLU A 118 -26.95 -19.04 -2.97
CA GLU A 118 -28.35 -19.46 -2.92
C GLU A 118 -29.02 -19.55 -4.31
N ASN A 119 -28.63 -18.70 -5.26
CA ASN A 119 -29.23 -18.67 -6.59
C ASN A 119 -28.39 -19.48 -7.59
N TYR A 120 -29.00 -20.50 -8.21
CA TYR A 120 -28.31 -21.43 -9.10
C TYR A 120 -27.65 -20.76 -10.33
N VAL A 121 -28.20 -19.64 -10.84
CA VAL A 121 -27.62 -18.92 -11.99
C VAL A 121 -26.36 -18.17 -11.55
N PHE A 122 -26.43 -17.40 -10.47
CA PHE A 122 -25.28 -16.66 -9.96
C PHE A 122 -24.20 -17.58 -9.43
N ASP A 123 -24.57 -18.70 -8.81
CA ASP A 123 -23.63 -19.72 -8.39
C ASP A 123 -22.91 -20.37 -9.58
N PHE A 124 -23.62 -20.72 -10.66
CA PHE A 124 -23.00 -21.22 -11.89
C PHE A 124 -22.04 -20.19 -12.51
N ILE A 125 -22.41 -18.91 -12.55
CA ILE A 125 -21.54 -17.82 -13.04
C ILE A 125 -20.29 -17.68 -12.16
N LYS A 126 -20.44 -17.69 -10.83
CA LYS A 126 -19.32 -17.65 -9.88
C LYS A 126 -18.39 -18.84 -10.09
N GLN A 127 -18.92 -20.06 -10.09
CA GLN A 127 -18.12 -21.27 -10.20
C GLN A 127 -17.43 -21.37 -11.57
N SER A 128 -18.11 -21.04 -12.68
CA SER A 128 -17.49 -21.00 -14.01
C SER A 128 -16.34 -20.00 -14.08
N TYR A 129 -16.51 -18.81 -13.50
CA TYR A 129 -15.44 -17.83 -13.36
C TYR A 129 -14.28 -18.37 -12.52
N LEU A 130 -14.52 -18.94 -11.34
CA LEU A 130 -13.47 -19.47 -10.46
C LEU A 130 -12.69 -20.61 -11.11
N LEU A 131 -13.36 -21.52 -11.84
CA LEU A 131 -12.72 -22.59 -12.60
C LEU A 131 -11.85 -22.02 -13.73
N SER A 132 -12.38 -21.08 -14.51
CA SER A 132 -11.62 -20.43 -15.59
C SER A 132 -10.46 -19.60 -15.04
N ALA A 133 -10.63 -18.90 -13.93
CA ALA A 133 -9.58 -18.15 -13.24
C ALA A 133 -8.45 -19.09 -12.79
N ARG A 134 -8.80 -20.18 -12.10
CA ARG A 134 -7.84 -21.23 -11.69
C ARG A 134 -7.10 -21.79 -12.90
N TRP A 135 -7.82 -22.09 -13.98
CA TRP A 135 -7.24 -22.65 -15.20
C TRP A 135 -6.31 -21.69 -15.91
N ILE A 136 -6.69 -20.42 -16.11
CA ILE A 136 -5.83 -19.41 -16.73
C ILE A 136 -4.55 -19.28 -15.90
N GLN A 137 -4.67 -19.11 -14.59
CA GLN A 137 -3.52 -18.96 -13.69
C GLN A 137 -2.63 -20.20 -13.66
N SER A 138 -3.22 -21.41 -13.57
CA SER A 138 -2.44 -22.65 -13.55
C SER A 138 -1.73 -22.90 -14.87
N THR A 139 -2.36 -22.57 -16.00
CA THR A 139 -1.78 -22.76 -17.33
C THR A 139 -0.61 -21.81 -17.54
N VAL A 140 -0.75 -20.55 -17.11
CA VAL A 140 0.35 -19.56 -17.14
C VAL A 140 1.50 -19.98 -16.23
N ASN A 141 1.21 -20.47 -15.02
CA ASN A 141 2.23 -20.87 -14.05
C ASN A 141 2.91 -22.21 -14.39
N ALA A 142 2.32 -23.01 -15.28
CA ALA A 142 2.87 -24.30 -15.73
C ALA A 142 3.81 -24.19 -16.95
N VAL A 143 4.03 -22.97 -17.49
CA VAL A 143 4.92 -22.73 -18.62
C VAL A 143 6.38 -22.86 -18.19
N ASP A 144 7.06 -23.91 -18.68
CA ASP A 144 8.47 -24.13 -18.40
C ASP A 144 9.38 -23.22 -19.25
N GLY A 145 10.55 -22.89 -18.70
CA GLY A 145 11.62 -22.23 -19.45
C GLY A 145 11.45 -20.72 -19.65
N LEU A 146 10.55 -20.08 -18.89
CA LEU A 146 10.55 -18.64 -18.64
C LEU A 146 11.58 -18.32 -17.55
N ASP A 147 12.27 -17.19 -17.68
CA ASP A 147 13.08 -16.69 -16.58
C ASP A 147 12.16 -16.19 -15.44
N ALA A 148 12.71 -16.14 -14.22
CA ALA A 148 11.93 -15.82 -13.02
C ALA A 148 11.27 -14.42 -13.05
N LYS A 149 11.85 -13.45 -13.75
CA LYS A 149 11.31 -12.09 -13.85
C LYS A 149 10.13 -12.06 -14.82
N THR A 150 10.27 -12.69 -15.97
CA THR A 150 9.19 -12.82 -16.96
C THR A 150 8.02 -13.61 -16.39
N ALA A 151 8.29 -14.73 -15.71
CA ALA A 151 7.25 -15.52 -15.04
C ALA A 151 6.44 -14.68 -14.03
N LYS A 152 7.11 -13.91 -13.16
CA LYS A 152 6.43 -13.00 -12.20
C LYS A 152 5.60 -11.92 -12.89
N LYS A 153 6.11 -11.34 -13.99
CA LYS A 153 5.41 -10.31 -14.76
C LYS A 153 4.14 -10.86 -15.39
N VAL A 154 4.22 -12.01 -16.06
CA VAL A 154 3.07 -12.66 -16.70
C VAL A 154 2.05 -13.07 -15.65
N ASP A 155 2.46 -13.69 -14.55
CA ASP A 155 1.59 -14.07 -13.43
C ASP A 155 0.87 -12.85 -12.82
N PHE A 156 1.59 -11.74 -12.57
CA PHE A 156 0.99 -10.49 -12.10
C PHE A 156 -0.09 -9.95 -13.05
N TYR A 157 0.23 -9.73 -14.33
CA TYR A 157 -0.74 -9.18 -15.29
C TYR A 157 -1.88 -10.16 -15.60
N THR A 158 -1.63 -11.47 -15.51
CA THR A 158 -2.68 -12.49 -15.62
C THR A 158 -3.69 -12.37 -14.49
N ARG A 159 -3.23 -12.19 -13.24
CA ARG A 159 -4.13 -11.91 -12.11
C ARG A 159 -4.97 -10.66 -12.36
N GLN A 160 -4.34 -9.57 -12.79
CA GLN A 160 -5.04 -8.31 -13.11
C GLN A 160 -6.14 -8.51 -14.16
N PHE A 161 -5.84 -9.29 -15.21
CA PHE A 161 -6.82 -9.63 -16.24
C PHE A 161 -7.97 -10.48 -15.69
N VAL A 162 -7.66 -11.55 -14.96
CA VAL A 162 -8.67 -12.41 -14.33
C VAL A 162 -9.58 -11.60 -13.41
N ASP A 163 -9.00 -10.74 -12.58
CA ASP A 163 -9.71 -9.87 -11.65
C ASP A 163 -10.61 -8.86 -12.35
N ALA A 164 -10.18 -8.32 -13.49
CA ALA A 164 -10.99 -7.44 -14.33
C ALA A 164 -12.22 -8.16 -14.90
N MET A 165 -12.07 -9.44 -15.25
CA MET A 165 -13.12 -10.28 -15.80
C MET A 165 -14.07 -10.86 -14.74
N ALA A 166 -13.88 -10.54 -13.46
CA ALA A 166 -14.75 -11.03 -12.40
C ALA A 166 -16.22 -10.65 -12.66
N PRO A 167 -17.17 -11.60 -12.52
CA PRO A 167 -18.59 -11.34 -12.81
C PRO A 167 -19.21 -10.31 -11.86
N SER A 168 -18.61 -10.08 -10.69
CA SER A 168 -18.98 -9.00 -9.79
C SER A 168 -18.78 -7.59 -10.39
N ASN A 169 -17.96 -7.45 -11.43
CA ASN A 169 -17.63 -6.14 -12.01
C ASN A 169 -18.64 -5.68 -13.08
N PHE A 170 -19.66 -6.49 -13.39
CA PHE A 170 -20.62 -6.18 -14.45
C PHE A 170 -22.05 -6.18 -13.92
N VAL A 171 -22.85 -5.22 -14.40
CA VAL A 171 -24.25 -5.05 -14.00
C VAL A 171 -25.05 -6.35 -14.17
N MET A 172 -24.94 -7.01 -15.33
CA MET A 172 -25.78 -8.16 -15.67
C MET A 172 -25.47 -9.44 -14.89
N THR A 173 -24.30 -9.52 -14.28
CA THR A 173 -23.84 -10.71 -13.58
C THR A 173 -23.63 -10.50 -12.09
N ASN A 174 -23.83 -9.27 -11.59
CA ASN A 174 -23.71 -8.95 -10.18
C ASN A 174 -25.11 -8.87 -9.51
N PRO A 175 -25.43 -9.79 -8.57
CA PRO A 175 -26.74 -9.82 -7.93
C PRO A 175 -27.03 -8.57 -7.08
N GLU A 176 -26.04 -8.04 -6.36
CA GLU A 176 -26.19 -6.81 -5.55
C GLU A 176 -26.55 -5.62 -6.45
N VAL A 177 -25.87 -5.50 -7.60
CA VAL A 177 -26.10 -4.40 -8.57
C VAL A 177 -27.44 -4.56 -9.28
N LEU A 178 -27.80 -5.76 -9.74
CA LEU A 178 -29.11 -6.00 -10.37
C LEU A 178 -30.25 -5.64 -9.43
N LYS A 179 -30.18 -6.12 -8.20
CA LYS A 179 -31.17 -5.82 -7.16
C LYS A 179 -31.27 -4.32 -6.92
N ALA A 180 -30.14 -3.63 -6.69
CA ALA A 180 -30.12 -2.18 -6.51
C ALA A 180 -30.67 -1.41 -7.72
N THR A 181 -30.43 -1.93 -8.94
CA THR A 181 -30.91 -1.31 -10.18
C THR A 181 -32.43 -1.40 -10.31
N LEU A 182 -33.02 -2.54 -9.97
CA LEU A 182 -34.47 -2.69 -9.94
C LEU A 182 -35.09 -1.86 -8.81
N ASP A 183 -34.59 -2.03 -7.58
CA ASP A 183 -35.14 -1.38 -6.38
C ASP A 183 -35.12 0.15 -6.49
N SER A 184 -34.10 0.70 -7.18
CA SER A 184 -33.96 2.15 -7.39
C SER A 184 -34.52 2.65 -8.74
N GLY A 185 -35.09 1.78 -9.57
CA GLY A 185 -35.57 2.16 -10.91
C GLY A 185 -34.47 2.76 -11.82
N GLY A 186 -33.23 2.28 -11.65
CA GLY A 186 -32.05 2.67 -12.41
C GLY A 186 -31.22 3.83 -11.84
N ASP A 187 -31.65 4.46 -10.74
CA ASP A 187 -31.01 5.65 -10.18
C ASP A 187 -29.56 5.39 -9.73
N ASN A 188 -29.23 4.17 -9.29
CA ASN A 188 -27.85 3.77 -8.95
C ASN A 188 -26.89 3.92 -10.13
N LEU A 189 -27.29 3.50 -11.33
CA LEU A 189 -26.46 3.58 -12.54
C LEU A 189 -26.35 5.01 -13.06
N ILE A 190 -27.41 5.82 -12.91
CA ILE A 190 -27.38 7.24 -13.26
C ILE A 190 -26.39 7.99 -12.36
N LYS A 191 -26.48 7.81 -11.03
CA LYS A 191 -25.51 8.36 -10.08
C LYS A 191 -24.09 7.87 -10.38
N GLY A 192 -23.96 6.58 -10.70
CA GLY A 192 -22.70 5.99 -11.11
C GLY A 192 -22.07 6.65 -12.33
N LEU A 193 -22.87 6.94 -13.37
CA LEU A 193 -22.43 7.67 -14.55
C LEU A 193 -21.99 9.10 -14.22
N GLU A 194 -22.76 9.82 -13.39
CA GLU A 194 -22.36 11.15 -12.91
C GLU A 194 -21.00 11.10 -12.19
N ASN A 195 -20.75 10.06 -11.41
CA ASN A 195 -19.49 9.87 -10.70
C ASN A 195 -18.32 9.58 -11.65
N VAL A 196 -18.52 8.75 -12.68
CA VAL A 196 -17.51 8.52 -13.74
C VAL A 196 -17.18 9.83 -14.45
N LEU A 197 -18.18 10.63 -14.79
CA LEU A 197 -17.97 11.90 -15.49
C LEU A 197 -17.22 12.91 -14.61
N LYS A 198 -17.60 13.06 -13.33
CA LYS A 198 -16.85 13.88 -12.37
C LYS A 198 -15.39 13.44 -12.23
N ASP A 199 -15.13 12.13 -12.25
CA ASP A 199 -13.76 11.59 -12.19
C ASP A 199 -12.96 11.83 -13.48
N LEU A 200 -13.62 11.84 -14.65
CA LEU A 200 -13.02 12.25 -15.94
C LEU A 200 -12.74 13.75 -16.00
N GLU A 201 -13.64 14.60 -15.48
CA GLU A 201 -13.41 16.04 -15.35
C GLU A 201 -12.18 16.29 -14.47
N ARG A 202 -12.13 15.63 -13.30
CA ARG A 202 -11.02 15.76 -12.34
C ARG A 202 -9.68 15.35 -12.96
N GLY A 203 -9.65 14.25 -13.70
CA GLY A 203 -8.44 13.77 -14.37
C GLY A 203 -8.15 14.44 -15.72
N LYS A 204 -8.86 15.52 -16.07
CA LYS A 204 -8.67 16.29 -17.33
C LYS A 204 -8.69 15.38 -18.58
N GLY A 205 -9.66 14.46 -18.64
CA GLY A 205 -9.82 13.49 -19.73
C GLY A 205 -9.18 12.12 -19.47
N LYS A 206 -8.49 11.92 -18.34
CA LYS A 206 -8.13 10.60 -17.81
C LYS A 206 -9.04 10.27 -16.63
N LEU A 207 -9.34 8.99 -16.42
CA LEU A 207 -10.17 8.58 -15.29
C LEU A 207 -9.36 8.70 -13.98
N HIS A 208 -9.73 9.66 -13.12
CA HIS A 208 -9.14 9.82 -11.79
C HIS A 208 -10.15 9.41 -10.72
N ILE A 209 -10.15 8.12 -10.38
CA ILE A 209 -11.14 7.49 -9.48
C ILE A 209 -11.10 8.14 -8.09
N LYS A 210 -12.24 8.65 -7.60
CA LYS A 210 -12.38 9.12 -6.21
C LYS A 210 -12.45 7.92 -5.26
N MET A 211 -11.37 7.62 -4.53
CA MET A 211 -11.35 6.51 -3.56
C MET A 211 -11.78 6.90 -2.13
N THR A 212 -11.90 8.18 -1.84
CA THR A 212 -12.35 8.69 -0.52
C THR A 212 -12.92 10.07 -0.67
N ASP A 213 -13.64 10.57 0.33
CA ASP A 213 -14.06 11.95 0.34
C ASP A 213 -12.90 12.90 0.69
N TYR A 214 -12.40 13.62 -0.32
CA TYR A 214 -11.29 14.58 -0.16
C TYR A 214 -11.69 15.81 0.66
N ASP A 215 -12.98 16.16 0.71
CA ASP A 215 -13.46 17.31 1.47
C ASP A 215 -13.69 16.96 2.96
N ALA A 216 -13.80 15.67 3.27
CA ALA A 216 -13.99 15.19 4.64
C ALA A 216 -12.74 15.34 5.51
N PHE A 217 -11.54 15.45 4.92
CA PHE A 217 -10.28 15.53 5.66
C PHE A 217 -9.47 16.78 5.31
N LYS A 218 -8.95 17.43 6.35
CA LYS A 218 -8.09 18.60 6.24
C LYS A 218 -6.92 18.44 7.20
N VAL A 219 -5.72 18.38 6.62
CA VAL A 219 -4.46 18.17 7.34
C VAL A 219 -4.21 19.33 8.32
N GLY A 220 -4.13 19.00 9.60
CA GLY A 220 -4.01 19.94 10.72
C GLY A 220 -5.33 20.39 11.33
N GLU A 221 -6.49 20.03 10.76
CA GLU A 221 -7.81 20.33 11.35
C GLU A 221 -8.47 19.08 11.92
N ASN A 222 -8.48 17.97 11.17
CA ASN A 222 -9.13 16.72 11.61
C ASN A 222 -8.33 15.43 11.30
N ILE A 223 -7.17 15.58 10.66
CA ILE A 223 -6.15 14.54 10.45
C ILE A 223 -4.78 15.18 10.69
N ALA A 224 -3.80 14.45 11.24
CA ALA A 224 -2.52 15.03 11.68
C ALA A 224 -2.69 16.14 12.72
N THR A 225 -3.48 15.86 13.77
CA THR A 225 -3.94 16.84 14.76
C THR A 225 -3.27 16.70 16.12
N THR A 226 -2.28 15.81 16.27
CA THR A 226 -1.57 15.70 17.55
C THR A 226 -0.83 17.01 17.84
N PRO A 227 -1.08 17.67 19.00
CA PRO A 227 -0.47 18.95 19.28
C PRO A 227 1.05 18.89 19.28
N GLY A 228 1.69 19.84 18.60
CA GLY A 228 3.14 19.93 18.49
C GLY A 228 3.56 21.24 17.83
N LYS A 229 4.87 21.45 17.70
CA LYS A 229 5.46 22.64 17.08
C LYS A 229 6.58 22.23 16.13
N VAL A 230 6.71 22.92 15.01
CA VAL A 230 7.90 22.87 14.17
C VAL A 230 9.02 23.62 14.89
N VAL A 231 10.12 22.92 15.20
CA VAL A 231 11.24 23.48 15.98
C VAL A 231 12.53 23.64 15.16
N TYR A 232 12.58 23.02 13.98
CA TYR A 232 13.69 23.17 13.03
C TYR A 232 13.18 23.00 11.60
N GLN A 233 13.82 23.69 10.66
CA GLN A 233 13.50 23.59 9.24
C GLN A 233 14.76 23.83 8.40
N ASN A 234 14.87 23.10 7.30
CA ASN A 234 15.78 23.37 6.19
C ASN A 234 15.06 23.11 4.85
N ASP A 235 15.81 23.07 3.75
CA ASP A 235 15.24 22.88 2.41
C ASP A 235 14.58 21.51 2.21
N LEU A 236 14.95 20.47 2.97
CA LEU A 236 14.42 19.11 2.83
C LEU A 236 13.35 18.74 3.87
N LEU A 237 13.37 19.34 5.06
CA LEU A 237 12.45 18.95 6.12
C LEU A 237 12.04 20.08 7.07
N GLN A 238 10.90 19.83 7.71
CA GLN A 238 10.51 20.41 8.98
C GLN A 238 10.59 19.34 10.08
N LEU A 239 11.20 19.66 11.21
CA LEU A 239 11.24 18.79 12.38
C LEU A 239 10.17 19.22 13.37
N ILE A 240 9.22 18.33 13.62
CA ILE A 240 8.12 18.54 14.56
C ILE A 240 8.50 17.93 15.90
N GLN A 241 8.38 18.70 16.98
CA GLN A 241 8.37 18.20 18.35
C GLN A 241 6.93 18.21 18.88
N TYR A 242 6.43 17.06 19.33
CA TYR A 242 5.08 16.97 19.87
C TYR A 242 5.00 17.45 21.32
N THR A 243 3.88 18.05 21.67
CA THR A 243 3.59 18.54 23.02
C THR A 243 3.41 17.35 23.96
N PRO A 244 4.15 17.26 25.07
CA PRO A 244 4.03 16.14 26.01
C PRO A 244 2.65 16.14 26.68
N THR A 245 2.11 14.94 26.94
CA THR A 245 0.83 14.74 27.64
C THR A 245 0.99 14.09 29.02
N THR A 246 2.23 13.98 29.51
CA THR A 246 2.59 13.44 30.83
C THR A 246 3.49 14.44 31.55
N GLU A 247 3.53 14.40 32.89
CA GLU A 247 4.38 15.32 33.68
C GLU A 247 5.88 15.02 33.51
N ASP A 248 6.22 13.74 33.40
CA ASP A 248 7.57 13.24 33.16
C ASP A 248 7.60 12.40 31.89
N VAL A 249 8.72 12.47 31.18
CA VAL A 249 9.00 11.77 29.93
C VAL A 249 10.31 11.01 30.02
N TYR A 250 10.53 10.01 29.16
CA TYR A 250 11.84 9.38 29.05
C TYR A 250 12.93 10.41 28.75
N LYS A 251 14.08 10.21 29.38
CA LYS A 251 15.24 11.04 29.15
C LYS A 251 15.64 10.97 27.68
N ARG A 252 15.79 9.78 27.07
CA ARG A 252 16.10 9.68 25.64
C ARG A 252 14.88 10.01 24.78
N PRO A 253 14.96 11.01 23.88
CA PRO A 253 13.90 11.29 22.92
C PRO A 253 13.81 10.21 21.83
N LEU A 254 12.70 10.25 21.08
CA LEU A 254 12.43 9.39 19.93
C LEU A 254 12.35 10.24 18.66
N LEU A 255 13.17 9.94 17.66
CA LEU A 255 13.11 10.55 16.32
C LEU A 255 12.49 9.58 15.32
N ILE A 256 11.44 10.00 14.63
CA ILE A 256 10.75 9.22 13.61
C ILE A 256 11.12 9.76 12.22
N VAL A 257 11.60 8.85 11.38
CA VAL A 257 11.99 9.05 9.99
C VAL A 257 10.95 8.34 9.09
N PRO A 258 9.87 9.03 8.71
CA PRO A 258 8.83 8.47 7.83
C PRO A 258 9.35 8.35 6.39
N PRO A 259 8.64 7.61 5.51
CA PRO A 259 8.90 7.69 4.08
C PRO A 259 8.53 9.07 3.52
N TRP A 260 9.06 9.42 2.35
CA TRP A 260 8.69 10.61 1.58
C TRP A 260 8.08 10.28 0.21
N ILE A 261 7.67 9.02 0.01
CA ILE A 261 6.84 8.57 -1.13
C ILE A 261 5.39 9.08 -0.96
N ASN A 262 4.94 9.14 0.30
CA ASN A 262 3.74 9.82 0.76
C ASN A 262 4.12 10.59 2.04
N LYS A 263 3.15 11.27 2.65
CA LYS A 263 3.37 12.17 3.79
C LYS A 263 3.47 11.43 5.13
N PHE A 264 4.12 12.06 6.12
CA PHE A 264 4.41 11.43 7.41
C PHE A 264 3.16 11.04 8.22
N TYR A 265 2.02 11.71 7.97
CA TYR A 265 0.84 11.62 8.83
C TYR A 265 0.11 10.27 8.77
N ILE A 266 0.64 9.29 8.04
CA ILE A 266 0.24 7.89 8.20
C ILE A 266 0.44 7.38 9.64
N LEU A 267 1.42 7.94 10.37
CA LEU A 267 1.64 7.66 11.78
C LEU A 267 0.87 8.61 12.73
N ASP A 268 0.18 9.62 12.18
CA ASP A 268 -0.64 10.58 12.91
C ASP A 268 -1.95 10.86 12.14
N LEU A 269 -2.76 9.83 11.91
CA LEU A 269 -4.01 9.97 11.16
C LEU A 269 -5.05 10.72 11.99
N ARG A 270 -6.07 10.03 12.50
CA ARG A 270 -7.03 10.59 13.44
C ARG A 270 -6.63 10.24 14.86
N ASP A 271 -7.30 10.91 15.80
CA ASP A 271 -7.11 10.73 17.23
C ASP A 271 -7.06 9.26 17.69
N LYS A 272 -7.97 8.43 17.13
CA LYS A 272 -8.13 7.02 17.50
C LYS A 272 -7.09 6.07 16.90
N ASN A 273 -6.36 6.49 15.87
CA ASN A 273 -5.39 5.66 15.13
C ASN A 273 -4.06 6.38 14.89
N SER A 274 -3.72 7.34 15.74
CA SER A 274 -2.42 8.00 15.75
C SER A 274 -1.43 7.24 16.62
N PHE A 275 -0.39 6.68 15.98
CA PHE A 275 0.76 6.09 16.67
C PHE A 275 1.55 7.16 17.42
N ILE A 276 1.71 8.34 16.81
CA ILE A 276 2.44 9.46 17.41
C ILE A 276 1.76 9.94 18.69
N LYS A 277 0.44 10.16 18.67
CA LYS A 277 -0.34 10.52 19.86
C LYS A 277 -0.16 9.46 20.95
N TRP A 278 -0.26 8.19 20.57
CA TRP A 278 -0.12 7.09 21.52
C TRP A 278 1.29 7.03 22.13
N ALA A 279 2.34 7.21 21.34
CA ALA A 279 3.73 7.25 21.82
C ALA A 279 4.00 8.43 22.75
N VAL A 280 3.47 9.62 22.44
CA VAL A 280 3.51 10.78 23.35
C VAL A 280 2.83 10.45 24.68
N ALA A 281 1.67 9.78 24.64
CA ALA A 281 0.96 9.35 25.84
C ALA A 281 1.69 8.28 26.66
N GLN A 282 2.67 7.56 26.08
CA GLN A 282 3.57 6.67 26.84
C GLN A 282 4.69 7.42 27.57
N GLY A 283 4.69 8.76 27.53
CA GLY A 283 5.73 9.59 28.13
C GLY A 283 7.01 9.63 27.30
N ILE A 284 6.91 9.55 25.98
CA ILE A 284 8.06 9.67 25.08
C ILE A 284 8.12 11.12 24.56
N SER A 285 9.32 11.74 24.56
CA SER A 285 9.56 12.98 23.81
C SER A 285 9.68 12.64 22.32
N VAL A 286 8.60 12.79 21.56
CA VAL A 286 8.53 12.39 20.14
C VAL A 286 8.87 13.55 19.21
N PHE A 287 9.75 13.26 18.25
CA PHE A 287 10.10 14.11 17.12
C PHE A 287 9.81 13.38 15.81
N VAL A 288 9.29 14.09 14.81
CA VAL A 288 9.01 13.52 13.47
C VAL A 288 9.58 14.43 12.39
N ILE A 289 10.24 13.83 11.41
CA ILE A 289 10.65 14.52 10.18
C ILE A 289 9.45 14.63 9.25
N SER A 290 9.02 15.85 8.95
CA SER A 290 8.07 16.16 7.87
C SER A 290 8.84 16.60 6.63
N TRP A 291 9.01 15.69 5.68
CA TRP A 291 9.70 15.96 4.41
C TRP A 291 8.99 17.00 3.56
N VAL A 292 9.77 17.80 2.83
CA VAL A 292 9.26 18.71 1.79
C VAL A 292 8.65 17.90 0.63
N ASN A 293 7.64 18.45 -0.03
CA ASN A 293 7.22 17.97 -1.35
C ASN A 293 8.08 18.66 -2.41
N PRO A 294 9.04 17.98 -3.05
CA PRO A 294 10.05 18.63 -3.87
C PRO A 294 9.49 19.17 -5.19
N ASP A 295 10.14 20.23 -5.69
CA ASP A 295 9.91 20.80 -7.01
C ASP A 295 11.20 20.73 -7.86
N GLU A 296 11.21 21.40 -9.01
CA GLU A 296 12.36 21.44 -9.93
C GLU A 296 13.65 21.90 -9.25
N ARG A 297 13.57 22.76 -8.22
CA ARG A 297 14.75 23.30 -7.51
C ARG A 297 15.48 22.22 -6.73
N LEU A 298 14.77 21.21 -6.27
CA LEU A 298 15.33 20.11 -5.48
C LEU A 298 15.68 18.88 -6.34
N ALA A 299 15.60 18.97 -7.66
CA ALA A 299 15.82 17.86 -8.58
C ALA A 299 17.13 17.08 -8.37
N GLN A 300 18.18 17.81 -7.98
CA GLN A 300 19.52 17.27 -7.76
C GLN A 300 19.77 16.81 -6.31
N LYS A 301 18.80 16.96 -5.41
CA LYS A 301 18.90 16.39 -4.06
C LYS A 301 18.97 14.87 -4.18
N SER A 302 20.10 14.33 -3.77
CA SER A 302 20.45 12.92 -3.86
C SER A 302 20.03 12.16 -2.60
N PHE A 303 20.10 10.83 -2.63
CA PHE A 303 19.87 10.00 -1.44
C PHE A 303 20.80 10.36 -0.27
N GLU A 304 22.01 10.81 -0.58
CA GLU A 304 23.00 11.29 0.38
C GLU A 304 22.57 12.60 1.06
N ASP A 305 21.93 13.52 0.34
CA ASP A 305 21.45 14.78 0.91
C ASP A 305 20.32 14.53 1.91
N TYR A 306 19.44 13.56 1.65
CA TYR A 306 18.44 13.11 2.62
C TYR A 306 19.07 12.49 3.88
N MET A 307 20.26 11.90 3.80
CA MET A 307 20.98 11.44 5.00
C MET A 307 21.54 12.63 5.79
N VAL A 308 22.23 13.56 5.11
CA VAL A 308 22.96 14.66 5.76
C VAL A 308 22.04 15.77 6.22
N GLU A 309 21.23 16.32 5.33
CA GLU A 309 20.26 17.38 5.62
C GLU A 309 18.98 16.82 6.23
N GLY A 310 18.76 15.50 6.18
CA GLY A 310 17.67 14.81 6.84
C GLY A 310 18.02 14.31 8.23
N ILE A 311 18.38 13.03 8.33
CA ILE A 311 18.54 12.32 9.60
C ILE A 311 19.62 12.95 10.48
N LEU A 312 20.80 13.24 9.92
CA LEU A 312 21.91 13.80 10.72
C LEU A 312 21.60 15.21 11.23
N ALA A 313 21.03 16.08 10.38
CA ALA A 313 20.58 17.41 10.79
C ALA A 313 19.44 17.36 11.82
N ALA A 314 18.51 16.40 11.68
CA ALA A 314 17.44 16.19 12.65
C ALA A 314 18.00 15.74 14.02
N LEU A 315 19.00 14.86 14.07
CA LEU A 315 19.68 14.48 15.31
C LEU A 315 20.35 15.69 15.98
N ASP A 316 21.03 16.54 15.22
CA ASP A 316 21.61 17.80 15.75
C ASP A 316 20.53 18.72 16.34
N ALA A 317 19.37 18.81 15.68
CA ALA A 317 18.25 19.62 16.14
C ALA A 317 17.59 19.03 17.40
N VAL A 318 17.45 17.70 17.49
CA VAL A 318 16.95 17.01 18.69
C VAL A 318 17.87 17.26 19.89
N GLU A 319 19.19 17.18 19.71
CA GLU A 319 20.14 17.50 20.79
C GLU A 319 20.01 18.97 21.23
N LYS A 320 19.87 19.91 20.29
CA LYS A 320 19.65 21.33 20.61
C LYS A 320 18.31 21.58 21.33
N ALA A 321 17.26 20.86 20.96
CA ALA A 321 15.94 20.98 21.56
C ALA A 321 15.89 20.41 22.98
N THR A 322 16.58 19.28 23.22
CA THR A 322 16.42 18.48 24.44
C THR A 322 17.59 18.55 25.41
N GLY A 323 18.79 18.87 24.92
CA GLY A 323 20.05 18.74 25.65
C GLY A 323 20.60 17.32 25.72
N GLU A 324 19.90 16.32 25.17
CA GLU A 324 20.33 14.93 25.17
C GLU A 324 21.22 14.63 23.97
N LYS A 325 22.35 13.96 24.23
CA LYS A 325 23.32 13.59 23.20
C LYS A 325 22.94 12.33 22.44
N ASP A 326 21.95 11.59 22.92
CA ASP A 326 21.55 10.32 22.36
C ASP A 326 20.03 10.25 22.13
N CYS A 327 19.61 9.39 21.19
CA CYS A 327 18.23 9.28 20.73
C CYS A 327 17.89 7.84 20.37
N ASN A 328 16.63 7.47 20.56
CA ASN A 328 16.04 6.28 19.94
C ASN A 328 15.44 6.70 18.59
N VAL A 329 15.51 5.85 17.57
CA VAL A 329 15.06 6.22 16.22
C VAL A 329 14.09 5.19 15.62
N ILE A 330 13.09 5.65 14.88
CA ILE A 330 12.22 4.84 14.03
C ILE A 330 12.49 5.21 12.58
N GLY A 331 12.59 4.22 11.70
CA GLY A 331 12.50 4.39 10.26
C GLY A 331 11.34 3.58 9.69
N TYR A 332 10.56 4.18 8.78
CA TYR A 332 9.43 3.50 8.13
C TYR A 332 9.61 3.44 6.62
N CYS A 333 9.48 2.25 6.03
CA CYS A 333 9.58 2.02 4.58
C CYS A 333 10.90 2.61 4.03
N LEU A 334 10.85 3.47 3.02
CA LEU A 334 12.02 4.16 2.46
C LEU A 334 12.79 4.99 3.52
N GLY A 335 12.10 5.59 4.48
CA GLY A 335 12.73 6.27 5.62
C GLY A 335 13.57 5.31 6.48
N GLY A 336 13.14 4.05 6.58
CA GLY A 336 13.90 2.97 7.19
C GLY A 336 15.12 2.55 6.37
N THR A 337 15.01 2.48 5.05
CA THR A 337 16.14 2.17 4.17
C THR A 337 17.24 3.24 4.27
N LEU A 338 16.83 4.51 4.34
CA LEU A 338 17.73 5.64 4.62
C LEU A 338 18.34 5.53 6.02
N LEU A 339 17.53 5.21 7.03
CA LEU A 339 18.01 5.03 8.40
C LEU A 339 19.06 3.93 8.49
N ALA A 340 18.84 2.76 7.90
CA ALA A 340 19.80 1.66 7.88
C ALA A 340 21.14 2.08 7.25
N SER A 341 21.07 2.77 6.11
CA SER A 341 22.25 3.35 5.45
C SER A 341 22.98 4.36 6.35
N THR A 342 22.22 5.18 7.07
CA THR A 342 22.74 6.20 8.00
C THR A 342 23.42 5.57 9.21
N LEU A 343 22.85 4.51 9.81
CA LEU A 343 23.47 3.81 10.94
C LEU A 343 24.81 3.16 10.55
N ALA A 344 24.88 2.59 9.34
CA ALA A 344 26.13 2.06 8.80
C ALA A 344 27.16 3.18 8.55
N TYR A 345 26.73 4.33 8.03
CA TYR A 345 27.57 5.52 7.88
C TYR A 345 28.10 6.02 9.24
N MET A 346 27.21 6.19 10.22
CA MET A 346 27.52 6.63 11.58
C MET A 346 28.54 5.71 12.26
N THR A 347 28.45 4.40 12.01
CA THR A 347 29.43 3.44 12.54
C THR A 347 30.85 3.72 12.06
N VAL A 348 31.03 4.08 10.79
CA VAL A 348 32.36 4.45 10.25
C VAL A 348 32.83 5.80 10.79
N LYS A 349 31.90 6.73 11.01
CA LYS A 349 32.18 8.04 11.62
C LYS A 349 32.34 8.00 13.14
N LYS A 350 32.12 6.84 13.78
CA LYS A 350 32.11 6.68 15.25
C LYS A 350 31.10 7.60 15.93
N ASP A 351 29.98 7.80 15.27
CA ASP A 351 28.86 8.58 15.79
C ASP A 351 27.91 7.63 16.52
N GLU A 352 27.87 7.74 17.86
CA GLU A 352 27.14 6.82 18.75
C GLU A 352 25.82 7.43 19.26
N ARG A 353 25.32 8.48 18.61
CA ARG A 353 24.11 9.20 19.06
C ARG A 353 22.81 8.38 18.96
N VAL A 354 22.80 7.26 18.23
CA VAL A 354 21.63 6.37 18.16
C VAL A 354 21.82 5.16 19.07
N VAL A 355 20.99 5.08 20.11
CA VAL A 355 21.07 4.03 21.13
C VAL A 355 20.21 2.81 20.80
N SER A 356 19.06 3.02 20.17
CA SER A 356 18.21 1.95 19.66
C SER A 356 17.54 2.36 18.35
N SER A 357 17.28 1.40 17.47
CA SER A 357 16.62 1.62 16.19
C SER A 357 15.40 0.73 16.03
N THR A 358 14.34 1.27 15.44
CA THR A 358 13.12 0.54 15.10
C THR A 358 12.86 0.67 13.60
N PHE A 359 12.52 -0.43 12.93
CA PHE A 359 12.19 -0.44 11.51
C PHE A 359 10.77 -0.92 11.30
N PHE A 360 9.94 -0.12 10.65
CA PHE A 360 8.60 -0.52 10.21
C PHE A 360 8.66 -0.88 8.72
N THR A 361 8.29 -2.13 8.38
CA THR A 361 8.16 -2.68 7.02
C THR A 361 9.25 -2.14 6.07
N THR A 362 10.50 -2.29 6.48
CA THR A 362 11.66 -1.69 5.81
C THR A 362 12.45 -2.75 5.09
N MET A 363 12.69 -2.55 3.80
CA MET A 363 13.60 -3.39 3.04
C MET A 363 15.03 -2.85 3.08
N THR A 364 15.96 -3.75 3.35
CA THR A 364 17.41 -3.53 3.20
C THR A 364 18.06 -4.51 2.24
N ASP A 365 17.41 -5.65 2.03
CA ASP A 365 17.67 -6.60 0.95
C ASP A 365 16.47 -6.57 -0.01
N PHE A 366 16.74 -6.26 -1.27
CA PHE A 366 15.75 -6.08 -2.33
C PHE A 366 15.72 -7.26 -3.31
N ALA A 367 16.39 -8.39 -2.98
CA ALA A 367 16.39 -9.59 -3.83
C ALA A 367 14.96 -10.07 -4.15
N GLU A 368 14.06 -9.96 -3.19
CA GLU A 368 12.63 -10.25 -3.34
C GLU A 368 11.79 -9.01 -3.02
N ALA A 369 11.93 -7.95 -3.83
CA ALA A 369 11.24 -6.67 -3.62
C ALA A 369 9.72 -6.67 -3.91
N GLY A 370 9.06 -7.82 -3.81
CA GLY A 370 7.63 -7.99 -4.08
C GLY A 370 7.23 -7.69 -5.53
N GLU A 371 5.95 -7.41 -5.72
CA GLU A 371 5.35 -7.14 -7.03
C GLU A 371 5.86 -5.84 -7.68
N LEU A 372 6.46 -4.93 -6.91
CA LEU A 372 7.10 -3.72 -7.44
C LEU A 372 8.22 -4.04 -8.45
N SER A 373 8.90 -5.18 -8.30
CA SER A 373 9.94 -5.63 -9.24
C SER A 373 9.43 -5.84 -10.68
N VAL A 374 8.12 -6.00 -10.87
CA VAL A 374 7.48 -6.13 -12.20
C VAL A 374 7.58 -4.82 -13.00
N PHE A 375 7.72 -3.68 -12.32
CA PHE A 375 7.78 -2.34 -12.92
C PHE A 375 9.22 -1.80 -13.02
N ILE A 376 10.22 -2.66 -12.85
CA ILE A 376 11.63 -2.25 -12.74
C ILE A 376 12.45 -3.09 -13.73
N ASP A 377 12.42 -2.68 -15.00
CA ASP A 377 13.32 -3.15 -16.05
C ASP A 377 14.12 -2.00 -16.68
N GLU A 378 15.19 -2.34 -17.41
CA GLU A 378 16.16 -1.35 -17.92
C GLU A 378 15.49 -0.32 -18.83
N GLU A 379 14.60 -0.77 -19.71
CA GLU A 379 13.92 0.09 -20.68
C GLU A 379 12.93 1.03 -19.98
N GLN A 380 12.16 0.51 -19.02
CA GLN A 380 11.24 1.30 -18.20
C GLN A 380 11.98 2.32 -17.34
N LEU A 381 13.09 1.93 -16.71
CA LEU A 381 13.91 2.83 -15.91
C LEU A 381 14.52 3.94 -16.75
N ALA A 382 15.08 3.61 -17.91
CA ALA A 382 15.66 4.61 -18.81
C ALA A 382 14.59 5.61 -19.32
N ALA A 383 13.40 5.13 -19.69
CA ALA A 383 12.29 5.99 -20.11
C ALA A 383 11.77 6.87 -18.95
N LEU A 384 11.72 6.32 -17.74
CA LEU A 384 11.35 7.06 -16.54
C LEU A 384 12.39 8.14 -16.20
N GLU A 385 13.67 7.80 -16.28
CA GLU A 385 14.78 8.73 -16.06
C GLU A 385 14.77 9.87 -17.07
N ASP A 386 14.53 9.62 -18.36
CA ASP A 386 14.40 10.69 -19.36
C ASP A 386 13.28 11.67 -19.01
N ARG A 387 12.12 11.15 -18.57
CA ARG A 387 11.00 11.99 -18.12
C ARG A 387 11.35 12.79 -16.86
N MET A 388 11.94 12.15 -15.86
CA MET A 388 12.35 12.81 -14.62
C MET A 388 13.46 13.83 -14.86
N ASN A 389 14.37 13.59 -15.81
CA ASN A 389 15.44 14.54 -16.14
C ASN A 389 14.90 15.80 -16.81
N LYS A 390 13.80 15.70 -17.56
CA LYS A 390 13.11 16.86 -18.17
C LYS A 390 12.32 17.66 -17.14
N GLN A 391 11.68 17.00 -16.17
CA GLN A 391 10.81 17.63 -15.18
C GLN A 391 11.51 17.95 -13.84
N GLY A 392 12.65 17.33 -13.54
CA GLY A 392 13.37 17.42 -12.27
C GLY A 392 12.90 16.45 -11.17
N TYR A 393 11.73 15.83 -11.31
CA TYR A 393 11.17 14.92 -10.32
C TYR A 393 10.23 13.88 -10.95
N LEU A 394 9.91 12.84 -10.17
CA LEU A 394 8.78 11.95 -10.41
C LEU A 394 7.50 12.66 -9.96
N ASP A 395 6.51 12.77 -10.85
CA ASP A 395 5.19 13.26 -10.50
C ASP A 395 4.45 12.28 -9.57
N GLY A 396 3.78 12.79 -8.53
CA GLY A 396 3.13 11.95 -7.52
C GLY A 396 2.00 11.07 -8.07
N THR A 397 1.36 11.45 -9.19
CA THR A 397 0.30 10.63 -9.81
C THR A 397 0.83 9.32 -10.39
N ALA A 398 2.08 9.31 -10.87
CA ALA A 398 2.70 8.10 -11.42
C ALA A 398 2.87 7.04 -10.32
N MET A 399 3.32 7.45 -9.14
CA MET A 399 3.54 6.54 -8.02
C MET A 399 2.23 6.02 -7.42
N ALA A 400 1.23 6.90 -7.26
CA ALA A 400 -0.12 6.50 -6.83
C ALA A 400 -0.72 5.43 -7.75
N THR A 401 -0.54 5.59 -9.07
CA THR A 401 -1.03 4.63 -10.07
C THR A 401 -0.37 3.27 -9.89
N THR A 402 0.96 3.21 -9.71
CA THR A 402 1.68 1.96 -9.45
C THR A 402 1.19 1.27 -8.18
N PHE A 403 1.06 1.99 -7.05
CA PHE A 403 0.57 1.39 -5.81
C PHE A 403 -0.88 0.89 -5.90
N ASN A 404 -1.76 1.59 -6.61
CA ASN A 404 -3.14 1.14 -6.81
C ASN A 404 -3.20 -0.16 -7.64
N MET A 405 -2.33 -0.32 -8.65
CA MET A 405 -2.25 -1.55 -9.44
C MET A 405 -1.83 -2.77 -8.61
N LEU A 406 -0.99 -2.59 -7.58
CA LEU A 406 -0.59 -3.66 -6.66
C LEU A 406 -1.74 -4.21 -5.80
N ARG A 407 -2.88 -3.51 -5.72
CA ARG A 407 -4.07 -3.95 -4.96
C ARG A 407 -5.36 -3.77 -5.77
N ALA A 408 -5.34 -4.13 -7.04
CA ALA A 408 -6.48 -3.89 -7.93
C ALA A 408 -7.81 -4.49 -7.45
N ASN A 409 -7.79 -5.70 -6.88
CA ASN A 409 -9.00 -6.33 -6.32
C ASN A 409 -9.65 -5.51 -5.20
N ASP A 410 -8.87 -5.14 -4.19
CA ASP A 410 -9.38 -4.46 -3.00
C ASP A 410 -9.61 -2.97 -3.21
N LEU A 411 -8.84 -2.31 -4.09
CA LEU A 411 -8.81 -0.86 -4.22
C LEU A 411 -9.36 -0.32 -5.56
N ILE A 412 -9.38 -1.11 -6.63
CA ILE A 412 -9.92 -0.64 -7.92
C ILE A 412 -11.34 -1.20 -8.11
N TRP A 413 -11.49 -2.52 -8.12
CA TRP A 413 -12.77 -3.15 -8.47
C TRP A 413 -13.86 -2.94 -7.42
N SER A 414 -13.51 -3.00 -6.13
CA SER A 414 -14.45 -2.68 -5.05
C SER A 414 -15.03 -1.26 -5.17
N PHE A 415 -14.21 -0.29 -5.61
CA PHE A 415 -14.62 1.09 -5.84
C PHE A 415 -15.44 1.24 -7.11
N VAL A 416 -15.03 0.61 -8.21
CA VAL A 416 -15.82 0.59 -9.45
C VAL A 416 -17.24 0.08 -9.19
N VAL A 417 -17.38 -1.03 -8.46
CA VAL A 417 -18.70 -1.60 -8.14
C VAL A 417 -19.49 -0.66 -7.23
N ASN A 418 -18.92 -0.19 -6.11
CA ASN A 418 -19.68 0.66 -5.18
C ASN A 418 -20.00 2.06 -5.76
N ASN A 419 -19.02 2.70 -6.40
CA ASN A 419 -19.14 4.07 -6.88
C ASN A 419 -19.88 4.14 -8.23
N TYR A 420 -19.47 3.33 -9.21
CA TYR A 420 -19.98 3.43 -10.58
C TYR A 420 -21.17 2.52 -10.87
N LEU A 421 -21.30 1.37 -10.20
CA LEU A 421 -22.44 0.48 -10.43
C LEU A 421 -23.55 0.68 -9.39
N LEU A 422 -23.19 0.89 -8.12
CA LEU A 422 -24.17 1.10 -7.05
C LEU A 422 -24.47 2.58 -6.78
N GLY A 423 -23.74 3.51 -7.40
CA GLY A 423 -23.96 4.96 -7.23
C GLY A 423 -23.74 5.44 -5.80
N LYS A 424 -22.92 4.71 -5.01
CA LYS A 424 -22.61 5.04 -3.62
C LYS A 424 -21.43 6.01 -3.58
N GLU A 425 -21.54 7.06 -2.77
CA GLU A 425 -20.42 7.94 -2.50
C GLU A 425 -19.32 7.19 -1.71
N PRO A 426 -18.02 7.44 -1.99
CA PRO A 426 -16.93 6.79 -1.30
C PRO A 426 -16.93 7.18 0.19
N PHE A 427 -16.82 6.18 1.07
CA PHE A 427 -16.78 6.41 2.50
C PHE A 427 -15.54 7.25 2.88
N PRO A 428 -15.65 8.22 3.82
CA PRO A 428 -14.50 9.00 4.29
C PRO A 428 -13.54 8.10 5.07
N PHE A 429 -12.58 7.53 4.34
CA PHE A 429 -11.55 6.67 4.88
C PHE A 429 -10.21 7.40 4.86
N ASP A 430 -9.66 7.59 6.06
CA ASP A 430 -8.44 8.34 6.34
C ASP A 430 -7.21 7.72 5.65
N LEU A 431 -7.12 6.39 5.62
CA LEU A 431 -6.04 5.70 4.91
C LEU A 431 -6.02 5.96 3.41
N LEU A 432 -7.20 6.00 2.77
CA LEU A 432 -7.29 6.30 1.34
C LEU A 432 -7.09 7.78 1.03
N TYR A 433 -7.44 8.66 1.98
CA TYR A 433 -7.08 10.07 1.90
C TYR A 433 -5.56 10.23 1.88
N TRP A 434 -4.86 9.60 2.82
CA TRP A 434 -3.40 9.59 2.85
C TRP A 434 -2.77 9.00 1.58
N ASN A 435 -3.31 7.88 1.08
CA ASN A 435 -2.78 7.22 -0.12
C ASN A 435 -2.89 8.13 -1.36
N SER A 436 -3.99 8.89 -1.44
CA SER A 436 -4.26 9.84 -2.54
C SER A 436 -3.46 11.14 -2.41
N ASP A 437 -2.96 11.46 -1.22
CA ASP A 437 -2.16 12.67 -0.95
C ASP A 437 -0.66 12.39 -1.17
N SER A 438 -0.34 12.06 -2.42
CA SER A 438 1.00 11.65 -2.85
C SER A 438 2.02 12.80 -2.80
N THR A 439 3.31 12.45 -2.83
CA THR A 439 4.43 13.39 -2.92
C THR A 439 5.25 13.15 -4.18
N ARG A 440 5.98 14.18 -4.63
CA ARG A 440 6.98 14.06 -5.69
C ARG A 440 8.27 13.47 -5.12
N MET A 441 9.13 12.97 -6.00
CA MET A 441 10.48 12.51 -5.62
C MET A 441 11.54 13.12 -6.53
N PRO A 442 12.66 13.65 -6.01
CA PRO A 442 13.70 14.25 -6.85
C PRO A 442 14.29 13.22 -7.79
N ALA A 443 14.59 13.63 -9.03
CA ALA A 443 15.10 12.74 -10.07
C ALA A 443 16.38 12.02 -9.63
N ALA A 444 17.34 12.75 -9.06
CA ALA A 444 18.63 12.19 -8.66
C ALA A 444 18.49 11.12 -7.56
N MET A 445 17.70 11.40 -6.53
CA MET A 445 17.44 10.44 -5.44
C MET A 445 16.65 9.23 -5.95
N HIS A 446 15.59 9.44 -6.73
CA HIS A 446 14.71 8.35 -7.16
C HIS A 446 15.40 7.40 -8.14
N SER A 447 16.15 7.93 -9.13
CA SER A 447 16.97 7.10 -10.02
C SER A 447 17.98 6.28 -9.24
N PHE A 448 18.73 6.89 -8.30
CA PHE A 448 19.66 6.16 -7.44
C PHE A 448 18.96 5.03 -6.66
N TYR A 449 17.79 5.30 -6.08
CA TYR A 449 17.03 4.32 -5.31
C TYR A 449 16.60 3.12 -6.17
N LEU A 450 16.02 3.35 -7.34
CA LEU A 450 15.58 2.29 -8.25
C LEU A 450 16.77 1.48 -8.79
N ARG A 451 17.83 2.15 -9.26
CA ARG A 451 19.02 1.52 -9.83
C ARG A 451 19.78 0.71 -8.78
N LYS A 452 20.19 1.36 -7.68
CA LYS A 452 21.08 0.74 -6.70
C LYS A 452 20.38 -0.22 -5.77
N MET A 453 19.10 -0.05 -5.50
CA MET A 453 18.39 -0.92 -4.55
C MET A 453 17.53 -1.94 -5.27
N TYR A 454 16.50 -1.51 -6.00
CA TYR A 454 15.59 -2.46 -6.64
C TYR A 454 16.21 -3.26 -7.79
N GLN A 455 17.00 -2.62 -8.65
CA GLN A 455 17.57 -3.28 -9.83
C GLN A 455 18.86 -4.05 -9.48
N GLU A 456 19.83 -3.42 -8.82
CA GLU A 456 21.16 -4.00 -8.59
C GLU A 456 21.32 -4.65 -7.19
N ASN A 457 20.37 -4.44 -6.27
CA ASN A 457 20.42 -4.90 -4.87
C ASN A 457 21.77 -4.63 -4.18
N LYS A 458 22.30 -3.41 -4.33
CA LYS A 458 23.63 -3.00 -3.86
C LYS A 458 23.68 -2.63 -2.39
N LEU A 459 22.55 -2.28 -1.76
CA LEU A 459 22.54 -1.86 -0.36
C LEU A 459 22.95 -2.99 0.59
N VAL A 460 22.50 -4.22 0.35
CA VAL A 460 22.89 -5.40 1.15
C VAL A 460 24.34 -5.83 0.90
N GLN A 461 24.91 -5.45 -0.26
CA GLN A 461 26.29 -5.76 -0.61
C GLN A 461 27.24 -4.83 0.16
N PRO A 462 28.24 -5.36 0.88
CA PRO A 462 29.21 -4.54 1.61
C PRO A 462 29.99 -3.61 0.68
N GLY A 463 29.88 -2.30 0.90
CA GLY A 463 30.46 -1.29 0.03
C GLY A 463 29.79 -1.16 -1.34
N GLY A 464 28.63 -1.80 -1.55
CA GLY A 464 27.90 -1.76 -2.81
C GLY A 464 27.35 -0.37 -3.14
N ILE A 465 27.10 0.45 -2.12
CA ILE A 465 26.84 1.89 -2.26
C ILE A 465 27.84 2.71 -1.44
N ASN A 466 28.04 3.96 -1.85
CA ASN A 466 28.89 4.93 -1.17
C ASN A 466 28.07 6.19 -0.85
N LEU A 467 28.13 6.65 0.40
CA LEU A 467 27.49 7.89 0.85
C LEU A 467 28.51 8.76 1.60
N LYS A 468 28.68 10.01 1.18
CA LYS A 468 29.68 11.01 1.60
C LYS A 468 31.09 10.42 1.67
N GLY A 469 31.48 9.67 0.63
CA GLY A 469 32.78 9.00 0.55
C GLY A 469 32.89 7.74 1.41
N VAL A 470 31.85 7.33 2.13
CA VAL A 470 31.86 6.16 3.01
C VAL A 470 31.20 4.96 2.31
N PRO A 471 31.92 3.84 2.14
CA PRO A 471 31.31 2.59 1.69
C PRO A 471 30.38 2.04 2.77
N ILE A 472 29.12 1.82 2.41
CA ILE A 472 28.07 1.38 3.34
C ILE A 472 28.13 -0.13 3.53
N ASP A 473 28.13 -0.58 4.78
CA ASP A 473 28.09 -2.00 5.15
C ASP A 473 27.13 -2.19 6.32
N LEU A 474 25.92 -2.69 6.02
CA LEU A 474 24.86 -2.89 7.00
C LEU A 474 25.25 -3.89 8.11
N ARG A 475 26.21 -4.78 7.86
CA ARG A 475 26.70 -5.75 8.86
C ARG A 475 27.49 -5.10 9.98
N LYS A 476 27.80 -3.81 9.86
CA LYS A 476 28.45 -3.02 10.90
C LYS A 476 27.45 -2.44 11.91
N ILE A 477 26.15 -2.48 11.62
CA ILE A 477 25.12 -1.98 12.53
C ILE A 477 25.08 -2.87 13.78
N LYS A 478 25.50 -2.29 14.91
CA LYS A 478 25.50 -2.94 16.24
C LYS A 478 24.37 -2.44 17.14
N THR A 479 23.66 -1.41 16.70
CA THR A 479 22.55 -0.79 17.43
C THR A 479 21.45 -1.84 17.70
N PRO A 480 21.00 -2.00 18.96
CA PRO A 480 19.83 -2.81 19.28
C PRO A 480 18.63 -2.42 18.42
N THR A 481 18.01 -3.41 17.80
CA THR A 481 17.02 -3.17 16.74
C THR A 481 15.71 -3.90 16.99
N PHE A 482 14.59 -3.19 16.85
CA PHE A 482 13.26 -3.77 16.73
C PHE A 482 12.81 -3.71 15.27
N ILE A 483 12.40 -4.84 14.69
CA ILE A 483 11.91 -4.91 13.31
C ILE A 483 10.45 -5.34 13.34
N LEU A 484 9.58 -4.49 12.82
CA LEU A 484 8.17 -4.82 12.58
C LEU A 484 7.97 -5.09 11.09
N SER A 485 7.37 -6.23 10.79
CA SER A 485 6.86 -6.55 9.45
C SER A 485 5.38 -6.89 9.51
N THR A 486 4.69 -6.90 8.37
CA THR A 486 3.27 -7.27 8.31
C THR A 486 3.05 -8.50 7.43
N ARG A 487 2.22 -9.44 7.88
CA ARG A 487 2.12 -10.79 7.27
C ARG A 487 1.59 -10.77 5.85
N GLU A 488 0.67 -9.87 5.54
CA GLU A 488 0.02 -9.70 4.23
C GLU A 488 0.59 -8.46 3.50
N ASP A 489 1.85 -8.11 3.77
CA ASP A 489 2.54 -7.03 3.07
C ASP A 489 2.95 -7.47 1.65
N HIS A 490 2.33 -6.86 0.64
CA HIS A 490 2.72 -7.04 -0.75
C HIS A 490 3.71 -5.97 -1.25
N ILE A 491 3.88 -4.89 -0.48
CA ILE A 491 4.78 -3.77 -0.82
C ILE A 491 6.19 -4.06 -0.32
N ALA A 492 6.30 -4.47 0.94
CA ALA A 492 7.55 -4.88 1.58
C ALA A 492 7.34 -6.27 2.19
N PRO A 493 7.40 -7.36 1.39
CA PRO A 493 7.12 -8.70 1.87
C PRO A 493 7.90 -9.02 3.14
N TRP A 494 7.22 -9.57 4.15
CA TRP A 494 7.84 -9.74 5.46
C TRP A 494 9.06 -10.68 5.44
N LYS A 495 9.12 -11.60 4.46
CA LYS A 495 10.29 -12.45 4.23
C LYS A 495 11.50 -11.63 3.79
N SER A 496 11.30 -10.60 2.97
CA SER A 496 12.34 -9.70 2.49
C SER A 496 12.82 -8.76 3.60
N THR A 497 11.91 -8.23 4.42
CA THR A 497 12.27 -7.41 5.59
C THR A 497 12.90 -8.24 6.71
N TYR A 498 12.57 -9.53 6.82
CA TYR A 498 13.20 -10.47 7.75
C TYR A 498 14.69 -10.66 7.49
N ALA A 499 15.17 -10.50 6.24
CA ALA A 499 16.59 -10.62 5.90
C ALA A 499 17.49 -9.72 6.77
N ALA A 500 17.00 -8.56 7.21
CA ALA A 500 17.72 -7.66 8.11
C ALA A 500 18.15 -8.34 9.43
N THR A 501 17.39 -9.32 9.92
CA THR A 501 17.73 -10.11 11.13
C THR A 501 19.02 -10.92 10.97
N GLN A 502 19.39 -11.24 9.72
CA GLN A 502 20.59 -12.00 9.36
C GLN A 502 21.75 -11.08 8.91
N ILE A 503 21.45 -9.81 8.66
CA ILE A 503 22.42 -8.81 8.19
C ILE A 503 22.98 -8.01 9.35
N TYR A 504 22.13 -7.52 10.25
CA TYR A 504 22.57 -6.68 11.37
C TYR A 504 23.34 -7.49 12.42
N ARG A 505 24.35 -6.87 13.02
CA ARG A 505 25.23 -7.53 13.99
C ARG A 505 24.80 -7.28 15.45
N GLY A 506 24.02 -6.23 15.68
CA GLY A 506 23.42 -5.94 16.98
C GLY A 506 22.32 -6.94 17.35
N PRO A 507 21.82 -6.91 18.60
CA PRO A 507 20.65 -7.70 18.98
C PRO A 507 19.42 -7.23 18.18
N VAL A 508 18.68 -8.17 17.62
CA VAL A 508 17.48 -7.90 16.79
C VAL A 508 16.26 -8.60 17.38
N ASN A 509 15.22 -7.83 17.68
CA ASN A 509 13.89 -8.32 18.04
C ASN A 509 12.98 -8.20 16.80
N PHE A 510 12.55 -9.33 16.25
CA PHE A 510 11.62 -9.35 15.12
C PHE A 510 10.18 -9.57 15.60
N CYS A 511 9.26 -8.77 15.08
CA CYS A 511 7.83 -8.83 15.33
C CYS A 511 7.09 -8.85 13.99
N LEU A 512 6.13 -9.77 13.85
CA LEU A 512 5.29 -9.88 12.67
C LEU A 512 3.85 -9.53 13.07
N SER A 513 3.28 -8.45 12.56
CA SER A 513 1.86 -8.14 12.78
C SER A 513 0.98 -8.76 11.69
N GLY A 514 -0.27 -9.06 12.01
CA GLY A 514 -1.27 -9.42 11.01
C GLY A 514 -1.62 -8.28 10.06
N SER A 515 -2.42 -8.57 9.04
CA SER A 515 -2.82 -7.63 7.98
C SER A 515 -1.67 -7.14 7.08
N GLY A 516 -1.96 -6.16 6.23
CA GLY A 516 -1.04 -5.63 5.22
C GLY A 516 -0.28 -4.37 5.64
N HIS A 517 0.52 -3.84 4.70
CA HIS A 517 1.53 -2.79 4.89
C HIS A 517 1.18 -1.66 5.86
N ILE A 518 -0.03 -1.12 5.75
CA ILE A 518 -0.47 0.02 6.57
C ILE A 518 -1.27 -0.46 7.78
N ALA A 519 -2.25 -1.33 7.57
CA ALA A 519 -3.17 -1.76 8.63
C ALA A 519 -2.47 -2.55 9.74
N GLY A 520 -1.42 -3.32 9.41
CA GLY A 520 -0.61 -4.02 10.41
C GLY A 520 0.32 -3.09 11.20
N VAL A 521 0.83 -2.02 10.58
CA VAL A 521 1.66 -1.01 11.27
C VAL A 521 0.79 -0.11 12.14
N VAL A 522 -0.26 0.47 11.56
CA VAL A 522 -1.19 1.40 12.22
C VAL A 522 -2.33 0.61 12.88
N ASN A 523 -1.96 -0.20 13.87
CA ASN A 523 -2.88 -1.04 14.64
C ASN A 523 -2.98 -0.52 16.08
N PRO A 524 -3.86 0.45 16.39
CA PRO A 524 -3.98 0.98 17.74
C PRO A 524 -4.46 -0.09 18.73
N PRO A 525 -3.93 -0.15 19.98
CA PRO A 525 -4.32 -1.14 20.99
C PRO A 525 -5.82 -1.23 21.24
N ALA A 526 -6.50 -0.08 21.22
CA ALA A 526 -7.95 -0.01 21.42
C ALA A 526 -8.77 -0.72 20.32
N SER A 527 -8.17 -1.07 19.17
CA SER A 527 -8.87 -1.77 18.11
C SER A 527 -9.07 -3.27 18.40
N GLY A 528 -8.16 -3.89 19.15
CA GLY A 528 -8.16 -5.33 19.41
C GLY A 528 -8.04 -6.22 18.16
N LYS A 529 -7.52 -5.70 17.04
CA LYS A 529 -7.50 -6.41 15.75
C LYS A 529 -6.14 -7.04 15.41
N TYR A 530 -6.20 -7.96 14.45
CA TYR A 530 -5.11 -8.57 13.67
C TYR A 530 -4.15 -9.52 14.40
N GLY A 531 -3.83 -9.27 15.67
CA GLY A 531 -2.82 -10.03 16.38
C GLY A 531 -1.40 -9.78 15.85
N TYR A 532 -0.43 -10.42 16.52
CA TYR A 532 0.98 -10.37 16.16
C TYR A 532 1.74 -11.61 16.65
N TRP A 533 2.91 -11.85 16.07
CA TRP A 533 3.81 -12.95 16.41
C TRP A 533 5.14 -12.41 16.92
N THR A 534 5.70 -13.07 17.93
CA THR A 534 7.06 -12.82 18.43
C THR A 534 7.81 -14.13 18.64
N ASN A 535 9.13 -14.05 18.63
CA ASN A 535 10.00 -15.19 18.89
C ASN A 535 11.25 -14.72 19.66
N ASP A 536 11.83 -15.63 20.43
CA ASP A 536 13.04 -15.38 21.23
C ASP A 536 14.31 -15.46 20.38
N LYS A 537 14.24 -16.05 19.18
CA LYS A 537 15.36 -16.24 18.25
C LYS A 537 14.99 -15.86 16.82
N ASN A 538 16.01 -15.55 16.02
CA ASN A 538 15.89 -15.29 14.59
C ASN A 538 16.64 -16.38 13.79
N PRO A 539 16.03 -17.56 13.54
CA PRO A 539 16.65 -18.59 12.71
C PRO A 539 16.92 -18.09 11.29
N PRO A 540 17.79 -18.75 10.50
CA PRO A 540 18.18 -18.27 9.18
C PRO A 540 17.01 -18.06 8.21
N THR A 541 15.97 -18.89 8.29
CA THR A 541 14.83 -18.77 7.37
C THR A 541 13.60 -18.16 8.05
N PRO A 542 12.85 -17.29 7.34
CA PRO A 542 11.63 -16.69 7.88
C PRO A 542 10.55 -17.73 8.19
N ASP A 543 10.44 -18.81 7.40
CA ASP A 543 9.45 -19.86 7.63
C ASP A 543 9.70 -20.60 8.96
N GLN A 544 10.97 -20.91 9.29
CA GLN A 544 11.33 -21.48 10.60
C GLN A 544 11.03 -20.51 11.75
N TRP A 545 11.21 -19.20 11.52
CA TRP A 545 10.86 -18.19 12.52
C TRP A 545 9.36 -18.23 12.82
N LEU A 546 8.52 -18.29 11.78
CA LEU A 546 7.06 -18.31 11.92
C LEU A 546 6.56 -19.60 12.58
N GLU A 547 7.10 -20.76 12.20
CA GLU A 547 6.75 -22.07 12.79
C GLU A 547 6.97 -22.12 14.30
N SER A 548 7.99 -21.41 14.80
CA SER A 548 8.34 -21.37 16.23
C SER A 548 7.86 -20.10 16.96
N ALA A 549 7.17 -19.20 16.26
CA ALA A 549 6.70 -17.94 16.84
C ALA A 549 5.45 -18.14 17.71
N LYS A 550 5.35 -17.31 18.77
CA LYS A 550 4.19 -17.26 19.65
C LYS A 550 3.21 -16.21 19.12
N HIS A 551 1.97 -16.61 18.90
CA HIS A 551 0.88 -15.68 18.55
C HIS A 551 0.35 -14.95 19.78
N HIS A 552 0.05 -13.67 19.61
CA HIS A 552 -0.54 -12.78 20.61
C HIS A 552 -1.71 -12.04 19.98
N GLU A 553 -2.81 -11.91 20.72
CA GLU A 553 -3.97 -11.14 20.27
C GLU A 553 -3.74 -9.63 20.39
N GLY A 554 -4.41 -8.86 19.53
CA GLY A 554 -4.41 -7.40 19.58
C GLY A 554 -3.18 -6.74 18.92
N SER A 555 -2.81 -5.56 19.42
CA SER A 555 -1.78 -4.70 18.83
C SER A 555 -0.38 -5.05 19.32
N TRP A 556 0.61 -4.93 18.43
CA TRP A 556 2.04 -5.02 18.75
C TRP A 556 2.61 -3.75 19.41
N TRP A 557 1.89 -2.62 19.40
CA TRP A 557 2.39 -1.35 19.96
C TRP A 557 2.86 -1.48 21.42
N PRO A 558 2.12 -2.15 22.33
CA PRO A 558 2.56 -2.33 23.72
C PRO A 558 3.83 -3.19 23.83
N GLU A 559 4.00 -4.20 22.97
CA GLU A 559 5.22 -5.01 22.91
C GLU A 559 6.44 -4.17 22.52
N TRP A 560 6.27 -3.28 21.53
CA TRP A 560 7.31 -2.33 21.14
C TRP A 560 7.63 -1.34 22.26
N ALA A 561 6.62 -0.78 22.95
CA ALA A 561 6.88 0.14 24.07
C ALA A 561 7.62 -0.54 25.22
N LYS A 562 7.30 -1.81 25.52
CA LYS A 562 8.03 -2.62 26.51
C LYS A 562 9.48 -2.83 26.11
N TRP A 563 9.75 -3.05 24.82
CA TRP A 563 11.12 -3.13 24.31
C TRP A 563 11.84 -1.78 24.43
N LEU A 564 11.18 -0.68 24.04
CA LEU A 564 11.76 0.67 24.04
C LEU A 564 12.09 1.18 25.45
N ASP A 565 11.33 0.78 26.47
CA ASP A 565 11.54 1.19 27.88
C ASP A 565 12.99 0.90 28.35
N GLN A 566 13.59 -0.20 27.87
CA GLN A 566 14.98 -0.58 28.16
C GLN A 566 16.00 0.47 27.69
N TYR A 567 15.60 1.32 26.73
CA TYR A 567 16.43 2.35 26.13
C TYR A 567 16.00 3.77 26.52
N GLY A 568 15.08 3.95 27.48
CA GLY A 568 14.56 5.27 27.89
C GLY A 568 15.51 6.13 28.74
N ASN A 569 16.49 5.53 29.44
CA ASN A 569 17.46 6.18 30.34
C ASN A 569 16.84 6.93 31.54
N GLY A 570 15.81 6.35 32.15
CA GLY A 570 15.05 7.00 33.22
C GLY A 570 14.13 8.10 32.72
N LYS A 571 13.56 8.87 33.64
CA LYS A 571 12.60 9.94 33.33
C LYS A 571 13.12 11.32 33.73
N VAL A 572 12.69 12.33 32.99
CA VAL A 572 12.95 13.76 33.21
C VAL A 572 11.63 14.53 33.09
N LYS A 573 11.61 15.77 33.57
CA LYS A 573 10.43 16.64 33.40
C LYS A 573 10.09 16.83 31.93
N ALA A 574 8.80 16.86 31.63
CA ALA A 574 8.28 17.01 30.28
C ALA A 574 8.88 18.23 29.54
N ARG A 575 9.29 18.02 28.29
CA ARG A 575 9.94 19.04 27.46
C ARG A 575 8.91 19.77 26.62
N VAL A 576 8.66 21.04 26.95
CA VAL A 576 7.76 21.89 26.16
C VAL A 576 8.46 22.31 24.86
N PRO A 577 7.85 22.11 23.67
CA PRO A 577 8.46 22.57 22.42
C PRO A 577 8.81 24.06 22.47
N GLY A 578 10.06 24.39 22.13
CA GLY A 578 10.57 25.76 22.18
C GLY A 578 11.25 26.18 23.50
N SER A 579 11.23 25.35 24.56
CA SER A 579 11.93 25.68 25.81
C SER A 579 13.44 25.45 25.77
N GLY A 580 13.94 24.73 24.75
CA GLY A 580 15.35 24.45 24.52
C GLY A 580 16.08 25.56 23.76
N LYS A 581 17.15 25.21 23.03
CA LYS A 581 17.92 26.17 22.22
C LYS A 581 17.25 26.50 20.87
N LEU A 582 16.21 25.76 20.49
CA LEU A 582 15.48 25.96 19.25
C LEU A 582 14.19 26.74 19.50
N LYS A 583 13.95 27.75 18.66
CA LYS A 583 12.71 28.52 18.69
C LYS A 583 11.60 27.78 17.92
N VAL A 584 10.36 27.98 18.35
CA VAL A 584 9.19 27.55 17.58
C VAL A 584 9.09 28.36 16.30
N ILE A 585 8.88 27.67 15.17
CA ILE A 585 8.65 28.26 13.85
C ILE A 585 7.14 28.40 13.61
N GLU A 586 6.40 27.30 13.72
CA GLU A 586 4.94 27.25 13.55
C GLU A 586 4.35 26.03 14.25
N ASP A 587 3.02 25.91 14.23
CA ASP A 587 2.30 24.80 14.84
C ASP A 587 2.34 23.54 13.96
N ALA A 588 2.37 22.38 14.60
CA ALA A 588 2.15 21.11 13.90
C ALA A 588 0.78 21.15 13.16
N PRO A 589 0.66 20.52 11.99
CA PRO A 589 1.61 19.59 11.39
C PRO A 589 2.65 20.25 10.47
N GLY A 590 2.82 21.57 10.53
CA GLY A 590 3.73 22.35 9.68
C GLY A 590 3.17 22.66 8.29
N SER A 591 3.90 23.47 7.53
CA SER A 591 3.54 23.93 6.19
C SER A 591 3.97 22.96 5.10
N TYR A 592 5.06 22.21 5.26
CA TYR A 592 5.56 21.28 4.23
C TYR A 592 4.56 20.18 3.91
N VAL A 593 3.90 19.63 4.93
CA VAL A 593 2.91 18.56 4.76
C VAL A 593 1.61 19.05 4.09
N LYS A 594 1.31 20.36 4.15
CA LYS A 594 0.08 20.95 3.60
C LYS A 594 0.17 21.21 2.10
N VAL A 595 1.35 21.10 1.49
CA VAL A 595 1.55 21.24 0.04
C VAL A 595 0.79 20.14 -0.70
N LYS A 596 -0.17 20.51 -1.55
CA LYS A 596 -0.91 19.59 -2.42
C LYS A 596 -0.26 19.52 -3.81
N ILE A 597 -0.29 18.34 -4.44
CA ILE A 597 0.05 18.19 -5.86
C ILE A 597 -1.17 18.66 -6.67
N SER A 598 -0.95 19.54 -7.64
CA SER A 598 -1.96 20.17 -8.51
C SER A 598 -2.10 19.48 -9.86
#